data_AF-A0A7S0CHD2-F1
#
_entry.id   AF-A0A7S0CHD2-F1
#
_cell.length_a   1.000
_cell.length_b   1.000
_cell.length_c   1.000
_cell.angle_alpha   90.00
_cell.angle_beta   90.00
_cell.angle_gamma   90.00
#
_symmetry.space_group_name_H-M   'P 1'
#
loop_
_entity.id
_entity.type
_entity.pdbx_description
1 polymer ?
#
loop_
_entity_poly.entity_id
_entity_poly.type
_entity_poly.pdbx_seq_one_letter_code
_entity_poly.pdbx_strand_id
1 'polypeptide(L)'
;MILRKKKMEVEDTKTAVVLPVPIPQLQKWNTGMCIFHALFGIVVLSVGKIDLRVPIYASDPGIEVMADGGDGWAFKPQAPIRVGWLYLTVLVASFSFLSAIAHLGNCLFWREQYIRSLQAGYAPSRWIEYGLSASVMVLILAYISGTIFRDTLVLLFALTMITMMFGHLHEVICRPKSLDSWEIPGFAWRLQAHMLGYIPQIFAWTIIIGNFLQGATTSTTDSFGEKRQMPTFVYVIVFCEMLIFWSFGIVQLIVSVRPPSKYYQGEIVYMWLSLFAKGFLAILCLTNVIMAGGYSEIYEDAS
;
A
#
# COMPACT_ATOMS: atom_id res chain seq x y z
N MET A 1 -3.01 -27.33 50.01
CA MET A 1 -3.37 -26.08 49.28
C MET A 1 -2.21 -25.09 49.16
N ILE A 2 -1.29 -25.01 50.13
CA ILE A 2 -0.12 -24.09 50.09
C ILE A 2 0.98 -24.57 49.12
N LEU A 3 1.17 -25.88 48.94
CA LEU A 3 2.14 -26.45 47.98
C LEU A 3 1.73 -26.30 46.50
N ARG A 4 0.45 -26.02 46.20
CA ARG A 4 -0.04 -25.78 44.84
C ARG A 4 0.15 -24.31 44.40
N LYS A 5 0.12 -23.36 45.35
CA LYS A 5 0.42 -21.95 45.08
C LYS A 5 1.90 -21.72 44.75
N LYS A 6 2.81 -22.40 45.45
CA LYS A 6 4.25 -22.28 45.20
C LYS A 6 4.71 -22.87 43.85
N LYS A 7 3.88 -23.70 43.21
CA LYS A 7 4.12 -24.26 41.87
C LYS A 7 3.53 -23.40 40.74
N MET A 8 2.70 -22.40 41.04
CA MET A 8 2.19 -21.41 40.07
C MET A 8 3.02 -20.11 40.03
N GLU A 9 3.91 -19.88 40.99
CA GLU A 9 4.79 -18.71 41.04
C GLU A 9 6.18 -18.95 40.38
N VAL A 10 6.39 -20.11 39.74
CA VAL A 10 7.70 -20.49 39.17
C VAL A 10 7.64 -20.75 37.65
N GLU A 11 6.51 -20.48 37.00
CA GLU A 11 6.46 -20.48 35.53
C GLU A 11 6.27 -19.04 35.01
N ASP A 12 7.33 -18.59 34.32
CA ASP A 12 7.33 -17.49 33.35
C ASP A 12 7.79 -16.10 33.79
N THR A 13 8.93 -16.01 34.48
CA THR A 13 9.91 -14.96 34.16
C THR A 13 10.92 -15.50 33.16
N LYS A 14 10.48 -15.91 31.96
CA LYS A 14 11.40 -15.91 30.81
C LYS A 14 11.79 -14.45 30.59
N THR A 15 13.05 -14.12 30.87
CA THR A 15 13.63 -12.84 30.48
C THR A 15 13.31 -12.60 29.00
N ALA A 16 12.60 -11.51 28.70
CA ALA A 16 12.23 -11.20 27.33
C ALA A 16 13.49 -11.12 26.46
N VAL A 17 13.48 -11.83 25.32
CA VAL A 17 14.60 -11.84 24.38
C VAL A 17 14.77 -10.45 23.80
N VAL A 18 15.94 -9.85 23.98
CA VAL A 18 16.29 -8.54 23.40
C VAL A 18 17.17 -8.77 22.19
N LEU A 19 16.67 -8.47 21.01
CA LEU A 19 17.41 -8.59 19.75
C LEU A 19 18.43 -7.44 19.59
N PRO A 20 19.58 -7.68 18.95
CA PRO A 20 20.53 -6.62 18.64
C PRO A 20 19.95 -5.64 17.62
N VAL A 21 20.03 -4.35 17.94
CA VAL A 21 19.51 -3.26 17.10
C VAL A 21 20.58 -2.17 16.97
N PRO A 22 21.09 -1.88 15.76
CA PRO A 22 22.08 -0.82 15.56
C PRO A 22 21.39 0.55 15.56
N ILE A 23 21.10 1.06 16.76
CA ILE A 23 20.33 2.30 16.97
C ILE A 23 20.89 3.48 16.15
N PRO A 24 22.21 3.80 16.16
CA PRO A 24 22.71 4.95 15.39
C PRO A 24 22.46 4.82 13.89
N GLN A 25 22.57 3.60 13.34
CA GLN A 25 22.33 3.34 11.93
C GLN A 25 20.85 3.53 11.57
N LEU A 26 19.93 2.97 12.38
CA LEU A 26 18.49 3.12 12.14
C LEU A 26 18.01 4.56 12.30
N GLN A 27 18.59 5.32 13.23
CA GLN A 27 18.30 6.74 13.38
C GLN A 27 18.77 7.54 12.16
N LYS A 28 19.98 7.25 11.65
CA LYS A 28 20.48 7.85 10.40
C LYS A 28 19.54 7.56 9.23
N TRP A 29 19.11 6.31 9.06
CA TRP A 29 18.20 5.94 7.98
C TRP A 29 16.83 6.58 8.11
N ASN A 30 16.15 6.49 9.26
CA ASN A 30 14.85 7.14 9.43
C ASN A 30 14.95 8.67 9.24
N THR A 31 16.03 9.31 9.70
CA THR A 31 16.22 10.76 9.47
C THR A 31 16.36 11.06 7.98
N GLY A 32 17.18 10.29 7.27
CA GLY A 32 17.34 10.44 5.81
C GLY A 32 16.03 10.23 5.05
N MET A 33 15.27 9.18 5.39
CA MET A 33 13.97 8.89 4.77
C MET A 33 12.94 9.98 5.09
N CYS A 34 12.90 10.47 6.32
CA CYS A 34 12.03 11.59 6.72
C CYS A 34 12.29 12.83 5.85
N ILE A 35 13.56 13.24 5.75
CA ILE A 35 13.95 14.42 4.96
C ILE A 35 13.60 14.21 3.49
N PHE A 36 13.97 13.06 2.93
CA PHE A 36 13.69 12.76 1.53
C PHE A 36 12.19 12.84 1.23
N HIS A 37 11.36 12.10 1.97
CA HIS A 37 9.93 12.05 1.71
C HIS A 37 9.23 13.38 1.94
N ALA A 38 9.66 14.16 2.94
CA ALA A 38 9.14 15.50 3.19
C ALA A 38 9.48 16.45 2.04
N LEU A 39 10.75 16.51 1.64
CA LEU A 39 11.19 17.35 0.53
C LEU A 39 10.51 16.94 -0.77
N PHE A 40 10.38 15.63 -1.02
CA PHE A 40 9.73 15.12 -2.22
C PHE A 40 8.25 15.50 -2.27
N GLY A 41 7.52 15.34 -1.17
CA GLY A 41 6.12 15.79 -1.06
C GLY A 41 5.96 17.29 -1.29
N ILE A 42 6.87 18.12 -0.75
CA ILE A 42 6.89 19.57 -0.97
C ILE A 42 7.13 19.89 -2.45
N VAL A 43 8.10 19.23 -3.09
CA VAL A 43 8.40 19.42 -4.52
C VAL A 43 7.19 19.08 -5.39
N VAL A 44 6.52 17.95 -5.12
CA VAL A 44 5.30 17.55 -5.84
C VAL A 44 4.22 18.61 -5.71
N LEU A 45 3.97 19.15 -4.52
CA LEU A 45 2.98 20.21 -4.32
C LEU A 45 3.38 21.55 -4.95
N SER A 46 4.68 21.86 -5.00
CA SER A 46 5.18 23.13 -5.51
C SER A 46 5.21 23.19 -7.03
N VAL A 47 5.54 22.07 -7.67
CA VAL A 47 5.64 21.96 -9.14
C VAL A 47 4.33 21.49 -9.76
N GLY A 48 3.53 20.72 -9.02
CA GLY A 48 2.29 20.14 -9.51
C GLY A 48 1.07 21.06 -9.39
N LYS A 49 0.12 20.86 -10.30
CA LYS A 49 -1.20 21.49 -10.23
C LYS A 49 -2.03 20.83 -9.13
N ILE A 50 -2.33 21.54 -8.05
CA ILE A 50 -3.06 20.99 -6.88
C ILE A 50 -4.50 20.60 -7.24
N ASP A 51 -5.10 21.33 -8.17
CA ASP A 51 -6.44 21.13 -8.71
C ASP A 51 -6.52 20.04 -9.79
N LEU A 52 -5.38 19.45 -10.20
CA LEU A 52 -5.36 18.34 -11.14
C LEU A 52 -6.14 17.15 -10.58
N ARG A 53 -7.29 16.91 -11.20
CA ARG A 53 -8.27 15.94 -10.76
C ARG A 53 -8.79 15.09 -11.89
N VAL A 54 -9.19 13.88 -11.55
CA VAL A 54 -9.76 12.91 -12.48
C VAL A 54 -11.08 12.36 -11.95
N PRO A 55 -12.10 12.12 -12.80
CA PRO A 55 -13.45 11.82 -12.34
C PRO A 55 -13.58 10.40 -11.80
N ILE A 56 -14.43 10.24 -10.80
CA ILE A 56 -14.83 8.95 -10.23
C ILE A 56 -16.31 8.73 -10.52
N TYR A 57 -16.66 7.51 -10.92
CA TYR A 57 -18.03 7.13 -11.26
C TYR A 57 -18.62 6.14 -10.26
N ALA A 58 -19.95 6.07 -10.20
CA ALA A 58 -20.68 5.03 -9.51
C ALA A 58 -21.69 4.38 -10.44
N SER A 59 -22.08 3.14 -10.12
CA SER A 59 -23.19 2.47 -10.78
C SER A 59 -24.48 3.24 -10.54
N ASP A 60 -25.27 3.43 -11.60
CA ASP A 60 -26.60 4.02 -11.53
C ASP A 60 -27.62 2.96 -11.98
N PRO A 61 -28.19 2.16 -11.05
CA PRO A 61 -29.12 1.11 -11.42
C PRO A 61 -30.49 1.69 -11.77
N GLY A 62 -30.90 1.52 -13.02
CA GLY A 62 -32.28 1.74 -13.44
C GLY A 62 -33.19 0.57 -13.04
N ILE A 63 -34.49 0.77 -13.16
CA ILE A 63 -35.49 -0.29 -13.01
C ILE A 63 -36.21 -0.46 -14.35
N GLU A 64 -36.34 -1.70 -14.79
CA GLU A 64 -37.16 -2.08 -15.94
C GLU A 64 -38.32 -2.96 -15.47
N VAL A 65 -39.53 -2.62 -15.90
CA VAL A 65 -40.75 -3.36 -15.59
C VAL A 65 -41.13 -4.19 -16.82
N MET A 66 -41.58 -5.42 -16.59
CA MET A 66 -42.01 -6.32 -17.66
C MET A 66 -43.17 -5.70 -18.45
N ALA A 67 -43.08 -5.79 -19.78
CA ALA A 67 -44.09 -5.20 -20.67
C ALA A 67 -45.38 -6.04 -20.79
N ASP A 68 -45.42 -7.22 -20.17
CA ASP A 68 -46.52 -8.20 -20.25
C ASP A 68 -47.69 -7.91 -19.30
N GLY A 69 -47.62 -6.81 -18.53
CA GLY A 69 -48.66 -6.42 -17.57
C GLY A 69 -48.62 -7.18 -16.25
N GLY A 70 -47.58 -8.00 -16.01
CA GLY A 70 -47.31 -8.60 -14.71
C GLY A 70 -46.52 -7.66 -13.77
N ASP A 71 -46.42 -8.05 -12.50
CA ASP A 71 -45.71 -7.29 -11.45
C ASP A 71 -44.17 -7.47 -11.48
N GLY A 72 -43.64 -8.09 -12.54
CA GLY A 72 -42.23 -8.42 -12.66
C GLY A 72 -41.36 -7.20 -12.96
N TRP A 73 -40.25 -7.04 -12.23
CA TRP A 73 -39.26 -5.98 -12.44
C TRP A 73 -37.85 -6.50 -12.25
N ALA A 74 -36.86 -5.82 -12.83
CA ALA A 74 -35.45 -6.11 -12.66
C ALA A 74 -34.59 -4.84 -12.69
N PHE A 75 -33.36 -4.95 -12.15
CA PHE A 75 -32.36 -3.89 -12.33
C PHE A 75 -31.88 -3.85 -13.78
N LYS A 76 -31.75 -2.64 -14.31
CA LYS A 76 -31.20 -2.37 -15.63
C LYS A 76 -29.89 -1.59 -15.51
N PRO A 77 -28.80 -2.00 -16.17
CA PRO A 77 -27.59 -1.20 -16.20
C PRO A 77 -27.85 0.12 -16.93
N GLN A 78 -27.53 1.25 -16.31
CA GLN A 78 -27.51 2.56 -16.96
C GLN A 78 -26.08 3.10 -17.04
N ALA A 79 -25.92 4.21 -17.76
CA ALA A 79 -24.64 4.89 -17.87
C ALA A 79 -24.16 5.32 -16.47
N PRO A 80 -22.89 5.04 -16.12
CA PRO A 80 -22.34 5.47 -14.84
C PRO A 80 -22.42 6.98 -14.64
N ILE A 81 -22.76 7.41 -13.42
CA ILE A 81 -22.78 8.82 -13.05
C ILE A 81 -21.48 9.23 -12.38
N ARG A 82 -20.99 10.45 -12.66
CA ARG A 82 -19.83 11.02 -11.96
C ARG A 82 -20.24 11.41 -10.54
N VAL A 83 -19.56 10.88 -9.54
CA VAL A 83 -19.87 11.10 -8.12
C VAL A 83 -18.78 11.84 -7.36
N GLY A 84 -17.61 12.03 -7.96
CA GLY A 84 -16.50 12.71 -7.30
C GLY A 84 -15.24 12.81 -8.14
N TRP A 85 -14.14 13.16 -7.47
CA TRP A 85 -12.85 13.46 -8.07
C TRP A 85 -11.70 12.88 -7.25
N LEU A 86 -10.69 12.31 -7.91
CA LEU A 86 -9.38 12.03 -7.32
C LEU A 86 -8.40 13.15 -7.67
N TYR A 87 -7.75 13.73 -6.67
CA TYR A 87 -6.76 14.80 -6.87
C TYR A 87 -5.35 14.20 -6.95
N LEU A 88 -4.84 13.99 -8.15
CA LEU A 88 -3.63 13.16 -8.36
C LEU A 88 -2.39 13.76 -7.69
N THR A 89 -2.19 15.07 -7.81
CA THR A 89 -1.05 15.77 -7.16
C THR A 89 -1.11 15.62 -5.64
N VAL A 90 -2.31 15.76 -5.06
CA VAL A 90 -2.53 15.61 -3.62
C VAL A 90 -2.29 14.18 -3.18
N LEU A 91 -2.78 13.19 -3.93
CA LEU A 91 -2.54 11.77 -3.62
C LEU A 91 -1.05 11.44 -3.64
N VAL A 92 -0.31 11.87 -4.66
CA VAL A 92 1.15 11.65 -4.75
C VAL A 92 1.90 12.28 -3.57
N ALA A 93 1.56 13.53 -3.23
CA ALA A 93 2.15 14.20 -2.09
C ALA A 93 1.78 13.51 -0.77
N SER A 94 0.54 13.06 -0.61
CA SER A 94 0.03 12.48 0.64
C SER A 94 0.75 11.19 1.03
N PHE A 95 0.99 10.24 0.11
CA PHE A 95 1.73 9.03 0.47
C PHE A 95 3.19 9.33 0.85
N SER A 96 3.77 10.39 0.27
CA SER A 96 5.11 10.85 0.62
C SER A 96 5.11 11.43 2.04
N PHE A 97 4.16 12.30 2.36
CA PHE A 97 4.05 12.87 3.70
C PHE A 97 3.72 11.84 4.78
N LEU A 98 2.89 10.82 4.47
CA LEU A 98 2.62 9.71 5.39
C LEU A 98 3.93 9.00 5.80
N SER A 99 4.81 8.71 4.82
CA SER A 99 6.13 8.13 5.11
C SER A 99 7.03 9.09 5.89
N ALA A 100 7.04 10.37 5.53
CA ALA A 100 7.82 11.38 6.25
C ALA A 100 7.41 11.46 7.73
N ILE A 101 6.10 11.48 8.02
CA ILE A 101 5.56 11.52 9.38
C ILE A 101 5.95 10.25 10.16
N ALA A 102 5.85 9.06 9.56
CA ALA A 102 6.21 7.82 10.24
C ALA A 102 7.71 7.77 10.59
N HIS A 103 8.57 8.17 9.65
CA HIS A 103 10.00 8.25 9.88
C HIS A 103 10.37 9.33 10.90
N LEU A 104 9.70 10.48 10.88
CA LEU A 104 9.84 11.52 11.89
C LEU A 104 9.48 11.00 13.28
N GLY A 105 8.36 10.27 13.39
CA GLY A 105 7.95 9.62 14.63
C GLY A 105 8.96 8.59 15.14
N ASN A 106 9.52 7.76 14.24
CA ASN A 106 10.56 6.78 14.59
C ASN A 106 11.88 7.43 15.06
N CYS A 107 12.15 8.68 14.66
CA CYS A 107 13.32 9.45 15.10
C CYS A 107 13.06 10.26 16.38
N LEU A 108 11.87 10.84 16.51
CA LEU A 108 11.58 11.85 17.53
C LEU A 108 10.45 11.40 18.46
N PHE A 109 9.21 11.33 17.96
CA PHE A 109 8.02 11.27 18.81
C PHE A 109 7.82 9.95 19.54
N TRP A 110 8.09 8.81 18.89
CA TRP A 110 7.94 7.46 19.46
C TRP A 110 9.20 6.62 19.29
N ARG A 111 10.38 7.26 19.23
CA ARG A 111 11.68 6.61 19.06
C ARG A 111 11.91 5.46 20.05
N GLU A 112 11.64 5.68 21.33
CA GLU A 112 11.85 4.65 22.36
C GLU A 112 10.92 3.45 22.18
N GLN A 113 9.68 3.68 21.73
CA GLN A 113 8.74 2.60 21.46
C GLN A 113 9.14 1.84 20.18
N TYR A 114 9.60 2.56 19.16
CA TYR A 114 10.11 1.98 17.92
C TYR A 114 11.30 1.05 18.20
N ILE A 115 12.32 1.54 18.91
CA ILE A 115 13.50 0.74 19.26
C ILE A 115 13.12 -0.50 20.08
N ARG A 116 12.27 -0.34 21.11
CA ARG A 116 11.77 -1.46 21.93
C ARG A 116 11.02 -2.50 21.09
N SER A 117 10.22 -2.05 20.13
CA SER A 117 9.49 -2.95 19.25
C SER A 117 10.46 -3.74 18.35
N LEU A 118 11.47 -3.09 17.77
CA LEU A 118 12.49 -3.76 16.96
C LEU A 118 13.30 -4.77 17.77
N GLN A 119 13.63 -4.44 19.02
CA GLN A 119 14.28 -5.37 19.96
C GLN A 119 13.41 -6.60 20.27
N ALA A 120 12.09 -6.49 20.12
CA ALA A 120 11.14 -7.60 20.24
C ALA A 120 10.78 -8.26 18.89
N GLY A 121 11.47 -7.92 17.80
CA GLY A 121 11.29 -8.51 16.47
C GLY A 121 10.01 -8.07 15.76
N TYR A 122 9.56 -6.83 15.99
CA TYR A 122 8.30 -6.32 15.47
C TYR A 122 8.35 -4.81 15.15
N ALA A 123 7.64 -4.34 14.13
CA ALA A 123 7.63 -2.94 13.71
C ALA A 123 6.21 -2.36 13.44
N PRO A 124 5.46 -1.98 14.48
CA PRO A 124 4.09 -1.45 14.35
C PRO A 124 3.98 -0.23 13.43
N SER A 125 4.87 0.75 13.62
CA SER A 125 4.81 2.01 12.88
C SER A 125 4.92 1.82 11.37
N ARG A 126 5.71 0.83 10.93
CA ARG A 126 5.85 0.46 9.52
C ARG A 126 4.55 -0.06 8.93
N TRP A 127 3.84 -0.95 9.62
CA TRP A 127 2.58 -1.51 9.09
C TRP A 127 1.43 -0.51 9.09
N ILE A 128 1.39 0.39 10.07
CA ILE A 128 0.42 1.50 10.08
C ILE A 128 0.68 2.43 8.89
N GLU A 129 1.94 2.82 8.68
CA GLU A 129 2.30 3.69 7.57
C GLU A 129 2.09 3.02 6.21
N TYR A 130 2.45 1.76 6.03
CA TYR A 130 2.21 1.04 4.78
C TYR A 130 0.72 0.80 4.54
N GLY A 131 -0.05 0.51 5.59
CA GLY A 131 -1.50 0.33 5.49
C GLY A 131 -2.22 1.56 4.95
N LEU A 132 -1.69 2.77 5.20
CA LEU A 132 -2.24 4.00 4.65
C LEU A 132 -1.57 4.39 3.32
N SER A 133 -0.25 4.46 3.29
CA SER A 133 0.50 4.97 2.14
C SER A 133 0.40 4.06 0.92
N ALA A 134 0.52 2.73 1.08
CA ALA A 134 0.42 1.79 -0.03
C ALA A 134 -1.03 1.74 -0.56
N SER A 135 -2.02 1.88 0.31
CA SER A 135 -3.42 1.97 -0.10
C SER A 135 -3.71 3.24 -0.90
N VAL A 136 -3.12 4.39 -0.52
CA VAL A 136 -3.18 5.62 -1.34
C VAL A 136 -2.47 5.44 -2.69
N MET A 137 -1.29 4.81 -2.71
CA MET A 137 -0.59 4.51 -3.97
C MET A 137 -1.45 3.63 -4.89
N VAL A 138 -2.15 2.64 -4.34
CA VAL A 138 -3.04 1.75 -5.10
C VAL A 138 -4.21 2.48 -5.74
N LEU A 139 -4.73 3.56 -5.13
CA LEU A 139 -5.76 4.39 -5.79
C LEU A 139 -5.25 5.01 -7.09
N ILE A 140 -4.01 5.48 -7.10
CA ILE A 140 -3.36 6.04 -8.30
C ILE A 140 -3.15 4.92 -9.33
N LEU A 141 -2.57 3.80 -8.91
CA LEU A 141 -2.31 2.64 -9.78
C LEU A 141 -3.60 2.09 -10.41
N ALA A 142 -4.66 1.99 -9.63
CA ALA A 142 -5.96 1.54 -10.10
C ALA A 142 -6.52 2.51 -11.16
N TYR A 143 -6.48 3.82 -10.89
CA TYR A 143 -6.99 4.82 -11.81
C TYR A 143 -6.24 4.82 -13.14
N ILE A 144 -4.90 4.86 -13.11
CA ILE A 144 -4.09 4.84 -14.36
C ILE A 144 -4.26 3.52 -15.12
N SER A 145 -4.64 2.44 -14.42
CA SER A 145 -4.99 1.14 -15.02
C SER A 145 -6.42 1.08 -15.57
N GLY A 146 -7.18 2.18 -15.53
CA GLY A 146 -8.56 2.26 -16.05
C GLY A 146 -9.66 1.96 -15.03
N THR A 147 -9.32 1.83 -13.73
CA THR A 147 -10.33 1.65 -12.67
C THR A 147 -10.91 3.00 -12.26
N ILE A 148 -12.09 3.33 -12.78
CA ILE A 148 -12.74 4.65 -12.56
C ILE A 148 -13.92 4.61 -11.58
N PHE A 149 -14.34 3.42 -11.13
CA PHE A 149 -15.47 3.26 -10.24
C PHE A 149 -15.10 3.41 -8.76
N ARG A 150 -15.85 4.23 -8.03
CA ARG A 150 -15.64 4.52 -6.61
C ARG A 150 -15.59 3.25 -5.76
N ASP A 151 -16.55 2.36 -5.95
CA ASP A 151 -16.72 1.20 -5.06
C ASP A 151 -15.55 0.21 -5.24
N THR A 152 -15.03 0.08 -6.47
CA THR A 152 -13.80 -0.69 -6.75
C THR A 152 -12.57 -0.02 -6.13
N LEU A 153 -12.45 1.30 -6.20
CA LEU A 153 -11.34 2.04 -5.58
C LEU A 153 -11.34 1.87 -4.04
N VAL A 154 -12.52 1.96 -3.41
CA VAL A 154 -12.68 1.70 -1.96
C VAL A 154 -12.28 0.27 -1.61
N LEU A 155 -12.72 -0.71 -2.41
CA LEU A 155 -12.35 -2.11 -2.21
C LEU A 155 -10.84 -2.32 -2.33
N LEU A 156 -10.20 -1.74 -3.35
CA LEU A 156 -8.76 -1.84 -3.55
C LEU A 156 -7.97 -1.21 -2.39
N PHE A 157 -8.39 -0.04 -1.91
CA PHE A 157 -7.81 0.59 -0.73
C PHE A 157 -7.87 -0.34 0.50
N ALA A 158 -9.04 -0.94 0.74
CA ALA A 158 -9.26 -1.84 1.85
C ALA A 158 -8.45 -3.14 1.72
N LEU A 159 -8.42 -3.77 0.54
CA LEU A 159 -7.64 -4.98 0.30
C LEU A 159 -6.16 -4.74 0.55
N THR A 160 -5.60 -3.64 0.04
CA THR A 160 -4.19 -3.28 0.29
C THR A 160 -3.92 -3.04 1.77
N MET A 161 -4.83 -2.37 2.48
CA MET A 161 -4.70 -2.15 3.93
C MET A 161 -4.73 -3.48 4.69
N ILE A 162 -5.64 -4.40 4.31
CA ILE A 162 -5.75 -5.74 4.92
C ILE A 162 -4.48 -6.56 4.68
N THR A 163 -3.86 -6.50 3.49
CA THR A 163 -2.54 -7.11 3.23
C THR A 163 -1.51 -6.66 4.27
N MET A 164 -1.45 -5.35 4.56
CA MET A 164 -0.53 -4.80 5.57
C MET A 164 -0.89 -5.25 6.99
N MET A 165 -2.19 -5.38 7.32
CA MET A 165 -2.62 -5.92 8.61
C MET A 165 -2.22 -7.39 8.78
N PHE A 166 -2.22 -8.20 7.72
CA PHE A 166 -1.67 -9.56 7.78
C PHE A 166 -0.15 -9.57 7.94
N GLY A 167 0.55 -8.65 7.30
CA GLY A 167 1.98 -8.44 7.52
C GLY A 167 2.28 -8.09 8.98
N HIS A 168 1.47 -7.20 9.58
CA HIS A 168 1.52 -6.88 11.00
C HIS A 168 1.26 -8.11 11.88
N LEU A 169 0.15 -8.82 11.65
CA LEU A 169 -0.25 -9.99 12.41
C LEU A 169 0.82 -11.09 12.34
N HIS A 170 1.47 -11.24 11.19
CA HIS A 170 2.58 -12.17 11.01
C HIS A 170 3.73 -11.89 11.98
N GLU A 171 4.13 -10.64 12.17
CA GLU A 171 5.16 -10.30 13.16
C GLU A 171 4.66 -10.40 14.62
N VAL A 172 3.35 -10.26 14.84
CA VAL A 172 2.76 -10.53 16.16
C VAL A 172 2.89 -12.00 16.54
N ILE A 173 2.69 -12.90 15.58
CA ILE A 173 2.81 -14.35 15.74
C ILE A 173 4.29 -14.79 15.76
N CYS A 174 5.12 -14.22 14.89
CA CYS A 174 6.51 -14.59 14.68
C CYS A 174 7.42 -13.94 15.75
N ARG A 175 7.35 -14.43 16.99
CA ARG A 175 8.13 -13.92 18.13
C ARG A 175 9.46 -14.64 18.33
N PRO A 176 10.52 -13.94 18.77
CA PRO A 176 11.83 -14.54 19.04
C PRO A 176 11.81 -15.38 20.32
N LYS A 177 12.36 -16.60 20.25
CA LYS A 177 12.63 -17.46 21.42
C LYS A 177 14.05 -17.30 21.95
N SER A 178 14.97 -17.04 21.03
CA SER A 178 16.36 -16.73 21.29
C SER A 178 16.90 -15.85 20.15
N LEU A 179 18.19 -15.50 20.18
CA LEU A 179 18.84 -14.80 19.09
C LEU A 179 18.86 -15.59 17.77
N ASP A 180 18.73 -16.92 17.86
CA ASP A 180 18.90 -17.84 16.74
C ASP A 180 17.61 -18.53 16.28
N SER A 181 16.56 -18.53 17.11
CA SER A 181 15.33 -19.27 16.84
C SER A 181 14.04 -18.51 17.15
N TRP A 182 13.03 -18.73 16.32
CA TRP A 182 11.66 -18.26 16.52
C TRP A 182 10.90 -19.19 17.48
N GLU A 183 9.94 -18.66 18.23
CA GLU A 183 9.10 -19.42 19.18
C GLU A 183 8.31 -20.53 18.49
N ILE A 184 7.79 -20.28 17.30
CA ILE A 184 7.11 -21.28 16.48
C ILE A 184 8.12 -21.91 15.52
N PRO A 185 8.60 -23.14 15.75
CA PRO A 185 9.61 -23.77 14.90
C PRO A 185 9.03 -24.20 13.54
N GLY A 186 7.76 -24.62 13.51
CA GLY A 186 7.08 -25.07 12.30
C GLY A 186 6.92 -23.95 11.27
N PHE A 187 7.54 -24.10 10.10
CA PHE A 187 7.54 -23.11 9.03
C PHE A 187 6.13 -22.71 8.58
N ALA A 188 5.25 -23.69 8.33
CA ALA A 188 3.88 -23.45 7.88
C ALA A 188 3.06 -22.66 8.92
N TRP A 189 3.13 -23.05 10.20
CA TRP A 189 2.43 -22.37 11.29
C TRP A 189 2.97 -20.97 11.55
N ARG A 190 4.28 -20.76 11.41
CA ARG A 190 4.91 -19.45 11.56
C ARG A 190 4.46 -18.49 10.46
N LEU A 191 4.35 -18.95 9.22
CA LEU A 191 3.99 -18.13 8.05
C LEU A 191 2.49 -18.03 7.76
N GLN A 192 1.62 -18.57 8.62
CA GLN A 192 0.18 -18.61 8.33
C GLN A 192 -0.41 -17.23 7.99
N ALA A 193 -0.10 -16.20 8.77
CA ALA A 193 -0.59 -14.85 8.53
C ALA A 193 0.04 -14.22 7.29
N HIS A 194 1.34 -14.49 7.03
CA HIS A 194 1.99 -14.09 5.79
C HIS A 194 1.29 -14.68 4.55
N MET A 195 0.92 -15.96 4.60
CA MET A 195 0.20 -16.63 3.51
C MET A 195 -1.20 -16.06 3.32
N LEU A 196 -1.92 -15.79 4.42
CA LEU A 196 -3.23 -15.14 4.34
C LEU A 196 -3.15 -13.71 3.79
N GLY A 197 -2.03 -13.01 3.97
CA GLY A 197 -1.78 -11.71 3.36
C GLY A 197 -1.71 -11.72 1.84
N TYR A 198 -1.34 -12.84 1.22
CA TYR A 198 -1.37 -12.94 -0.25
C TYR A 198 -2.78 -13.01 -0.83
N ILE A 199 -3.79 -13.42 -0.06
CA ILE A 199 -5.17 -13.50 -0.53
C ILE A 199 -5.67 -12.12 -0.99
N PRO A 200 -5.76 -11.09 -0.11
CA PRO A 200 -6.19 -9.75 -0.53
C PRO A 200 -5.27 -9.14 -1.59
N GLN A 201 -3.96 -9.39 -1.51
CA GLN A 201 -2.99 -8.93 -2.51
C GLN A 201 -3.30 -9.48 -3.91
N ILE A 202 -3.57 -10.78 -4.04
CA ILE A 202 -3.91 -11.42 -5.31
C ILE A 202 -5.19 -10.82 -5.89
N PHE A 203 -6.24 -10.66 -5.08
CA PHE A 203 -7.50 -10.07 -5.55
C PHE A 203 -7.32 -8.61 -5.99
N ALA A 204 -6.58 -7.81 -5.23
CA ALA A 204 -6.31 -6.42 -5.59
C ALA A 204 -5.56 -6.32 -6.93
N TRP A 205 -4.48 -7.08 -7.11
CA TRP A 205 -3.73 -7.08 -8.36
C TRP A 205 -4.48 -7.72 -9.52
N THR A 206 -5.35 -8.70 -9.28
CA THR A 206 -6.22 -9.26 -10.32
C THR A 206 -7.15 -8.20 -10.88
N ILE A 207 -7.74 -7.37 -10.02
CA ILE A 207 -8.60 -6.24 -10.44
C ILE A 207 -7.78 -5.21 -11.23
N ILE A 208 -6.61 -4.80 -10.71
CA ILE A 208 -5.74 -3.81 -11.36
C ILE A 208 -5.30 -4.30 -12.73
N ILE A 209 -4.76 -5.52 -12.83
CA ILE A 209 -4.28 -6.11 -14.09
C ILE A 209 -5.46 -6.37 -15.04
N GLY A 210 -6.60 -6.84 -14.54
CA GLY A 210 -7.78 -7.08 -15.36
C GLY A 210 -8.31 -5.80 -16.03
N ASN A 211 -8.38 -4.69 -15.29
CA ASN A 211 -8.75 -3.39 -15.85
C ASN A 211 -7.65 -2.83 -16.78
N PHE A 212 -6.39 -2.98 -16.40
CA PHE A 212 -5.25 -2.56 -17.23
C PHE A 212 -5.27 -3.25 -18.59
N LEU A 213 -5.46 -4.57 -18.65
CA LEU A 213 -5.48 -5.33 -19.90
C LEU A 213 -6.66 -4.91 -20.80
N GLN A 214 -7.82 -4.60 -20.22
CA GLN A 214 -8.96 -4.07 -20.98
C GLN A 214 -8.69 -2.65 -21.51
N GLY A 215 -8.10 -1.78 -20.67
CA GLY A 215 -7.72 -0.43 -21.09
C GLY A 215 -6.62 -0.44 -22.16
N ALA A 216 -5.67 -1.36 -22.06
CA ALA A 216 -4.53 -1.50 -22.97
C ALA A 216 -4.93 -1.90 -24.40
N THR A 217 -6.10 -2.52 -24.60
CA THR A 217 -6.62 -2.87 -25.93
C THR A 217 -7.51 -1.78 -26.51
N THR A 218 -7.88 -0.77 -25.71
CA THR A 218 -8.73 0.34 -26.14
C THR A 218 -7.90 1.38 -26.88
N SER A 219 -8.43 1.86 -28.02
CA SER A 219 -7.85 3.00 -28.74
C SER A 219 -8.94 3.78 -29.47
N THR A 220 -8.69 5.05 -29.71
CA THR A 220 -9.51 5.93 -30.53
C THR A 220 -8.63 6.77 -31.45
N THR A 221 -9.21 7.46 -32.43
CA THR A 221 -8.51 8.42 -33.28
C THR A 221 -8.99 9.81 -32.92
N ASP A 222 -8.08 10.73 -32.65
CA ASP A 222 -8.44 12.10 -32.30
C ASP A 222 -8.84 12.94 -33.52
N SER A 223 -9.21 14.20 -33.28
CA SER A 223 -9.61 15.17 -34.31
C SER A 223 -8.52 15.48 -35.34
N PHE A 224 -7.26 15.12 -35.07
CA PHE A 224 -6.12 15.31 -35.96
C PHE A 224 -5.76 14.03 -36.73
N GLY A 225 -6.50 12.95 -36.55
CA GLY A 225 -6.23 11.66 -37.19
C GLY A 225 -5.18 10.82 -36.45
N GLU A 226 -4.73 11.24 -35.26
CA GLU A 226 -3.73 10.53 -34.48
C GLU A 226 -4.38 9.47 -33.59
N LYS A 227 -3.79 8.27 -33.60
CA LYS A 227 -4.26 7.16 -32.75
C LYS A 227 -3.91 7.45 -31.28
N ARG A 228 -4.93 7.56 -30.43
CA ARG A 228 -4.83 7.67 -28.98
C ARG A 228 -5.05 6.31 -28.33
N GLN A 229 -4.10 5.91 -27.50
CA GLN A 229 -4.10 4.65 -26.76
C GLN A 229 -3.40 4.85 -25.43
N MET A 230 -3.43 3.84 -24.56
CA MET A 230 -2.76 3.90 -23.26
C MET A 230 -1.27 4.28 -23.40
N PRO A 231 -0.79 5.33 -22.69
CA PRO A 231 0.60 5.73 -22.78
C PRO A 231 1.57 4.67 -22.25
N THR A 232 2.76 4.56 -22.85
CA THR A 232 3.77 3.55 -22.49
C THR A 232 4.21 3.64 -21.02
N PHE A 233 4.27 4.84 -20.43
CA PHE A 233 4.65 5.00 -19.03
C PHE A 233 3.68 4.29 -18.07
N VAL A 234 2.40 4.12 -18.44
CA VAL A 234 1.43 3.39 -17.62
C VAL A 234 1.81 1.92 -17.52
N TYR A 235 2.22 1.29 -18.62
CA TYR A 235 2.72 -0.10 -18.63
C TYR A 235 3.93 -0.24 -17.70
N VAL A 236 4.86 0.71 -17.78
CA VAL A 236 6.05 0.75 -16.94
C VAL A 236 5.67 0.86 -15.46
N ILE A 237 4.78 1.79 -15.10
CA ILE A 237 4.31 1.95 -13.72
C ILE A 237 3.69 0.65 -13.22
N VAL A 238 2.70 0.09 -13.95
CA VAL A 238 1.92 -1.05 -13.50
C VAL A 238 2.79 -2.28 -13.25
N PHE A 239 3.66 -2.65 -14.19
CA PHE A 239 4.48 -3.86 -14.05
C PHE A 239 5.63 -3.67 -13.04
N CYS A 240 6.29 -2.51 -13.01
CA CYS A 240 7.34 -2.26 -12.04
C CYS A 240 6.79 -2.17 -10.61
N GLU A 241 5.68 -1.45 -10.40
CA GLU A 241 5.05 -1.37 -9.08
C GLU A 241 4.48 -2.72 -8.63
N MET A 242 3.96 -3.53 -9.56
CA MET A 242 3.61 -4.91 -9.24
C MET A 242 4.84 -5.64 -8.66
N LEU A 243 5.95 -5.72 -9.41
CA LEU A 243 7.16 -6.40 -8.95
C LEU A 243 7.68 -5.85 -7.61
N ILE A 244 7.67 -4.52 -7.44
CA ILE A 244 8.09 -3.88 -6.20
C ILE A 244 7.16 -4.25 -5.04
N PHE A 245 5.83 -4.18 -5.21
CA PHE A 245 4.87 -4.56 -4.15
C PHE A 245 5.03 -6.01 -3.72
N TRP A 246 5.22 -6.94 -4.66
CA TRP A 246 5.45 -8.35 -4.35
C TRP A 246 6.78 -8.57 -3.61
N SER A 247 7.80 -7.73 -3.86
CA SER A 247 9.09 -7.83 -3.17
C SER A 247 9.01 -7.56 -1.66
N PHE A 248 8.04 -6.75 -1.18
CA PHE A 248 7.82 -6.56 0.26
C PHE A 248 7.46 -7.87 0.96
N GLY A 249 6.63 -8.71 0.32
CA GLY A 249 6.30 -10.05 0.82
C GLY A 249 7.54 -10.96 0.89
N ILE A 250 8.40 -10.89 -0.12
CA ILE A 250 9.68 -11.64 -0.15
C ILE A 250 10.58 -11.23 1.02
N VAL A 251 10.67 -9.93 1.34
CA VAL A 251 11.43 -9.46 2.51
C VAL A 251 10.88 -10.05 3.80
N GLN A 252 9.55 -10.05 3.98
CA GLN A 252 8.94 -10.66 5.17
C GLN A 252 9.26 -12.16 5.27
N LEU A 253 9.19 -12.88 4.16
CA LEU A 253 9.54 -14.29 4.10
C LEU A 253 11.00 -14.52 4.51
N ILE A 254 11.94 -13.75 3.95
CA ILE A 254 13.37 -13.83 4.26
C ILE A 254 13.62 -13.54 5.75
N VAL A 255 13.00 -12.50 6.31
CA VAL A 255 13.12 -12.18 7.74
C VAL A 255 12.63 -13.35 8.59
N SER A 256 11.54 -14.01 8.19
CA SER A 256 10.88 -15.08 8.95
C SER A 256 11.59 -16.44 8.90
N VAL A 257 12.56 -16.59 7.99
CA VAL A 257 13.40 -17.80 7.90
C VAL A 257 14.80 -17.59 8.46
N ARG A 258 15.26 -16.35 8.56
CA ARG A 258 16.56 -16.02 9.14
C ARG A 258 16.49 -16.00 10.68
N PRO A 259 17.64 -16.10 11.36
CA PRO A 259 17.72 -15.88 12.80
C PRO A 259 17.09 -14.55 13.23
N PRO A 260 16.31 -14.49 14.31
CA PRO A 260 15.70 -13.26 14.81
C PRO A 260 16.71 -12.14 15.06
N SER A 261 17.95 -12.47 15.44
CA SER A 261 19.05 -11.51 15.60
C SER A 261 19.34 -10.65 14.36
N LYS A 262 18.88 -11.06 13.18
CA LYS A 262 19.04 -10.32 11.92
C LYS A 262 17.80 -9.51 11.53
N TYR A 263 16.78 -9.42 12.40
CA TYR A 263 15.53 -8.72 12.13
C TYR A 263 15.72 -7.28 11.65
N TYR A 264 16.64 -6.52 12.28
CA TYR A 264 16.92 -5.12 11.91
C TYR A 264 17.37 -4.96 10.45
N GLN A 265 17.95 -5.99 9.82
CA GLN A 265 18.35 -5.94 8.42
C GLN A 265 17.13 -5.86 7.51
N GLY A 266 16.06 -6.61 7.85
CA GLY A 266 14.78 -6.52 7.15
C GLY A 266 14.15 -5.14 7.28
N GLU A 267 14.22 -4.54 8.46
CA GLU A 267 13.74 -3.17 8.68
C GLU A 267 14.46 -2.16 7.77
N ILE A 268 15.79 -2.26 7.63
CA ILE A 268 16.55 -1.40 6.71
C ILE A 268 16.13 -1.65 5.25
N VAL A 269 15.97 -2.90 4.84
CA VAL A 269 15.53 -3.24 3.47
C VAL A 269 14.12 -2.68 3.19
N TYR A 270 13.21 -2.73 4.16
CA TYR A 270 11.89 -2.13 4.03
C TYR A 270 11.96 -0.61 3.82
N MET A 271 12.83 0.11 4.53
CA MET A 271 13.02 1.54 4.30
C MET A 271 13.43 1.83 2.86
N TRP A 272 14.37 1.04 2.32
CA TRP A 272 14.80 1.16 0.93
C TRP A 272 13.69 0.85 -0.06
N LEU A 273 12.96 -0.26 0.13
CA LEU A 273 11.84 -0.60 -0.74
C LEU A 273 10.75 0.47 -0.72
N SER A 274 10.43 1.03 0.45
CA SER A 274 9.47 2.13 0.58
C SER A 274 9.92 3.36 -0.19
N LEU A 275 11.19 3.74 -0.04
CA LEU A 275 11.80 4.85 -0.77
C LEU A 275 11.70 4.63 -2.29
N PHE A 276 12.10 3.45 -2.77
CA PHE A 276 12.10 3.14 -4.20
C PHE A 276 10.69 3.06 -4.78
N ALA A 277 9.75 2.38 -4.13
CA ALA A 277 8.36 2.28 -4.59
C ALA A 277 7.72 3.67 -4.69
N LYS A 278 7.76 4.43 -3.59
CA LYS A 278 7.13 5.76 -3.54
C LYS A 278 7.81 6.72 -4.48
N GLY A 279 9.14 6.73 -4.52
CA GLY A 279 9.90 7.59 -5.44
C GLY A 279 9.63 7.25 -6.90
N PHE A 280 9.59 5.98 -7.26
CA PHE A 280 9.33 5.52 -8.63
C PHE A 280 7.95 5.96 -9.12
N LEU A 281 6.89 5.62 -8.38
CA LEU A 281 5.53 6.05 -8.71
C LEU A 281 5.43 7.57 -8.77
N ALA A 282 5.96 8.27 -7.77
CA ALA A 282 5.84 9.72 -7.67
C ALA A 282 6.55 10.45 -8.81
N ILE A 283 7.77 10.03 -9.18
CA ILE A 283 8.53 10.63 -10.29
C ILE A 283 7.79 10.42 -11.62
N LEU A 284 7.31 9.20 -11.89
CA LEU A 284 6.62 8.92 -13.15
C LEU A 284 5.28 9.65 -13.25
N CYS A 285 4.50 9.72 -12.16
CA CYS A 285 3.30 10.55 -12.12
C CYS A 285 3.62 12.03 -12.27
N LEU A 286 4.66 12.53 -11.60
CA LEU A 286 5.05 13.94 -11.67
C LEU A 286 5.39 14.35 -13.11
N THR A 287 6.27 13.59 -13.73
CA THR A 287 6.82 13.88 -15.07
C THR A 287 5.83 13.65 -16.20
N ASN A 288 5.00 12.61 -16.13
CA ASN A 288 4.14 12.23 -17.26
C ASN A 288 2.70 12.69 -17.12
N VAL A 289 2.22 13.00 -15.91
CA VAL A 289 0.81 13.34 -15.67
C VAL A 289 0.70 14.74 -15.08
N ILE A 290 1.41 15.02 -13.99
CA ILE A 290 1.22 16.24 -13.21
C ILE A 290 1.81 17.48 -13.90
N MET A 291 2.99 17.34 -14.53
CA MET A 291 3.64 18.43 -15.28
C MET A 291 3.16 18.53 -16.73
N ALA A 292 2.45 17.52 -17.24
CA ALA A 292 1.95 17.49 -18.61
C ALA A 292 0.66 18.33 -18.72
N GLY A 293 0.71 19.43 -19.47
CA GLY A 293 -0.30 20.49 -19.48
C GLY A 293 -1.67 20.18 -20.12
N GLY A 294 -2.11 18.93 -20.26
CA GLY A 294 -3.31 18.57 -21.03
C GLY A 294 -4.29 17.58 -20.40
N TYR A 295 -4.12 17.19 -19.12
CA TYR A 295 -4.94 16.14 -18.51
C TYR A 295 -6.25 16.60 -17.85
N SER A 296 -6.34 17.84 -17.36
CA SER A 296 -7.51 18.33 -16.63
C SER A 296 -8.65 18.81 -17.54
N GLU A 297 -8.31 19.46 -18.66
CA GLU A 297 -9.27 20.11 -19.56
C GLU A 297 -10.26 19.10 -20.18
N ILE A 298 -9.84 17.85 -20.40
CA ILE A 298 -10.68 16.78 -20.96
C ILE A 298 -11.92 16.49 -20.11
N TYR A 299 -11.86 16.72 -18.79
CA TYR A 299 -12.92 16.34 -17.87
C TYR A 299 -13.80 17.50 -17.41
N GLU A 300 -13.45 18.74 -17.76
CA GLU A 300 -14.22 19.93 -17.37
C GLU A 300 -15.35 20.26 -18.37
N ASP A 301 -15.16 19.91 -19.65
CA ASP A 301 -16.16 20.13 -20.71
C ASP A 301 -17.23 19.01 -20.81
N ALA A 302 -17.15 17.99 -19.96
CA ALA A 302 -18.15 16.94 -19.83
C ALA A 302 -19.13 17.28 -18.68
N SER A 303 -20.02 18.24 -18.94
CA SER A 303 -21.20 18.56 -18.11
C SER A 303 -22.46 18.63 -18.95
#